data_AF-A0A969HC77-F1
#
_entry.id   AF-A0A969HC77-F1
#
_cell.length_a   1.000
_cell.length_b   1.000
_cell.length_c   1.000
_cell.angle_alpha   90.00
_cell.angle_beta   90.00
_cell.angle_gamma   90.00
#
_symmetry.space_group_name_H-M   'P 1'
#
loop_
_entity.id
_entity.type
_entity.pdbx_description
1 polymer ?
#
loop_
_entity_poly.entity_id
_entity_poly.type
_entity_poly.pdbx_seq_one_letter_code
_entity_poly.pdbx_strand_id
1 'polypeptide(L)'
;MHNPTPGLPEFDYLKPASLAEASQFLAQHGGEARPFLGGTDTFVRMRDGFWKQKYLVDVKNLAGMSQISFDPAAGLTIGAAVNMNRVVASPEVNDYYPVLAEAAHTVASYQLRTRATLAGNICNASPAGDTIGSCLVLNASLQVHGVEGIRREPLSTFLSVPAKRY
;
A
#
# COMPACT_ATOMS: atom_id res chain seq x y z
N MET A 1 -30.88 17.43 0.07
CA MET A 1 -30.63 16.99 1.45
C MET A 1 -29.13 16.79 1.62
N HIS A 2 -28.47 17.59 2.47
CA HIS A 2 -27.07 17.38 2.84
C HIS A 2 -27.04 16.22 3.83
N ASN A 3 -26.50 15.06 3.45
CA ASN A 3 -26.32 13.95 4.38
C ASN A 3 -25.10 14.28 5.26
N PRO A 4 -25.28 14.54 6.58
CA PRO A 4 -24.19 14.93 7.46
C PRO A 4 -23.18 13.79 7.71
N THR A 5 -23.56 12.55 7.36
CA THR A 5 -22.69 11.37 7.40
C THR A 5 -22.84 10.63 6.07
N PRO A 6 -22.15 11.06 5.01
CA PRO A 6 -22.17 10.31 3.76
C PRO A 6 -21.74 8.87 4.04
N GLY A 7 -22.56 7.91 3.60
CA GLY A 7 -22.18 6.50 3.63
C GLY A 7 -21.07 6.24 2.62
N LEU A 8 -20.47 5.05 2.70
CA LEU A 8 -19.58 4.60 1.64
C LEU A 8 -20.41 4.43 0.34
N PRO A 9 -19.94 4.93 -0.82
CA PRO A 9 -20.65 4.70 -2.07
C PRO A 9 -20.68 3.21 -2.41
N GLU A 10 -21.56 2.82 -3.33
CA GLU A 10 -21.57 1.46 -3.89
C GLU A 10 -20.29 1.24 -4.72
N PHE A 11 -19.69 0.07 -4.56
CA PHE A 11 -18.56 -0.41 -5.35
C PHE A 11 -18.56 -1.94 -5.40
N ASP A 12 -17.99 -2.47 -6.46
CA ASP A 12 -17.72 -3.89 -6.63
C ASP A 12 -16.39 -4.26 -5.99
N TYR A 13 -16.36 -5.39 -5.30
CA TYR A 13 -15.17 -5.94 -4.66
C TYR A 13 -14.66 -7.15 -5.43
N LEU A 14 -13.44 -7.05 -5.95
CA LEU A 14 -12.85 -8.08 -6.80
C LEU A 14 -11.70 -8.77 -6.08
N LYS A 15 -11.62 -10.08 -6.23
CA LYS A 15 -10.55 -10.92 -5.67
C LYS A 15 -9.87 -11.69 -6.80
N PRO A 16 -8.93 -11.06 -7.53
CA PRO A 16 -8.19 -11.73 -8.57
C PRO A 16 -7.40 -12.92 -7.99
N ALA A 17 -7.17 -13.94 -8.82
CA ALA A 17 -6.38 -15.12 -8.48
C ALA A 17 -4.87 -14.91 -8.69
N SER A 18 -4.48 -13.86 -9.43
CA SER A 18 -3.07 -13.57 -9.72
C SER A 18 -2.77 -12.08 -9.85
N LEU A 19 -1.48 -11.73 -9.78
CA LEU A 19 -1.02 -10.36 -10.05
C LEU A 19 -1.24 -9.97 -11.52
N ALA A 20 -1.12 -10.90 -12.45
CA ALA A 20 -1.40 -10.66 -13.86
C ALA A 20 -2.87 -10.27 -14.08
N GLU A 21 -3.79 -11.04 -13.49
CA GLU A 21 -5.23 -10.75 -13.54
C GLU A 21 -5.56 -9.40 -12.89
N ALA A 22 -4.97 -9.13 -11.72
CA ALA A 22 -5.15 -7.84 -11.04
C ALA A 22 -4.68 -6.67 -11.92
N SER A 23 -3.45 -6.76 -12.46
CA SER A 23 -2.88 -5.71 -13.32
C SER A 23 -3.69 -5.52 -14.61
N GLN A 24 -4.18 -6.61 -15.21
CA GLN A 24 -5.02 -6.53 -16.41
C GLN A 24 -6.36 -5.87 -16.13
N PHE A 25 -7.03 -6.26 -15.04
CA PHE A 25 -8.31 -5.66 -14.64
C PHE A 25 -8.15 -4.15 -14.38
N LEU A 26 -7.12 -3.78 -13.62
CA LEU A 26 -6.81 -2.38 -13.28
C LEU A 26 -6.52 -1.54 -14.53
N ALA A 27 -5.83 -2.11 -15.52
CA ALA A 27 -5.54 -1.43 -16.79
C ALA A 27 -6.81 -1.24 -17.64
N GLN A 28 -7.68 -2.26 -17.71
CA GLN A 28 -8.94 -2.21 -18.46
C GLN A 28 -9.95 -1.22 -17.87
N HIS A 29 -9.93 -1.04 -16.54
CA HIS A 29 -10.84 -0.17 -15.80
C HIS A 29 -10.12 1.06 -15.23
N GLY A 30 -9.15 1.60 -15.97
CA GLY A 30 -8.34 2.73 -15.56
C GLY A 30 -9.19 3.93 -15.11
N GLY A 31 -8.93 4.44 -13.92
CA GLY A 31 -9.68 5.56 -13.31
C GLY A 31 -10.97 5.14 -12.58
N GLU A 32 -11.51 3.96 -12.88
CA GLU A 32 -12.70 3.41 -12.20
C GLU A 32 -12.34 2.31 -11.19
N ALA A 33 -11.21 1.64 -11.35
CA ALA A 33 -10.71 0.62 -10.44
C ALA A 33 -9.51 1.10 -9.63
N ARG A 34 -9.35 0.57 -8.40
CA ARG A 34 -8.19 0.83 -7.54
C ARG A 34 -7.68 -0.44 -6.86
N PRO A 35 -6.35 -0.62 -6.70
CA PRO A 35 -5.83 -1.64 -5.81
C PRO A 35 -6.29 -1.44 -4.36
N PHE A 36 -6.63 -2.52 -3.67
CA PHE A 36 -7.14 -2.49 -2.31
C PHE A 36 -6.30 -3.34 -1.35
N LEU A 37 -5.83 -2.67 -0.29
CA LEU A 37 -5.07 -3.24 0.81
C LEU A 37 -5.81 -3.03 2.15
N GLY A 38 -5.29 -2.12 2.98
CA GLY A 38 -5.74 -1.88 4.35
C GLY A 38 -7.06 -1.12 4.50
N GLY A 39 -7.35 -0.23 3.55
CA GLY A 39 -8.59 0.56 3.49
C GLY A 39 -8.67 1.77 4.43
N THR A 40 -7.62 2.04 5.22
CA THR A 40 -7.62 3.12 6.23
C THR A 40 -7.84 4.51 5.62
N ASP A 41 -7.17 4.80 4.51
CA ASP A 41 -7.40 6.03 3.73
C ASP A 41 -8.48 5.84 2.67
N THR A 42 -8.54 4.65 2.04
CA THR A 42 -9.45 4.37 0.93
C THR A 42 -10.91 4.62 1.29
N PHE A 43 -11.37 4.03 2.41
CA PHE A 43 -12.77 4.17 2.79
C PHE A 43 -13.10 5.58 3.27
N VAL A 44 -12.17 6.27 3.93
CA VAL A 44 -12.33 7.68 4.33
C VAL A 44 -12.47 8.56 3.09
N ARG A 45 -11.58 8.42 2.11
CA ARG A 45 -11.61 9.21 0.87
C ARG A 45 -12.82 8.90 -0.02
N MET A 46 -13.29 7.66 -0.03
CA MET A 46 -14.51 7.28 -0.74
C MET A 46 -15.75 7.84 -0.07
N ARG A 47 -15.85 7.71 1.26
CA ARG A 47 -16.93 8.29 2.07
C ARG A 47 -17.02 9.81 1.89
N ASP A 48 -15.88 10.48 1.91
CA ASP A 48 -15.80 11.94 1.78
C ASP A 48 -15.93 12.40 0.30
N GLY A 49 -16.12 11.48 -0.64
CA GLY A 49 -16.40 11.76 -2.04
C GLY A 49 -15.18 12.18 -2.89
N PHE A 50 -13.97 12.17 -2.31
CA PHE A 50 -12.73 12.42 -3.04
C PHE A 50 -12.44 11.30 -4.05
N TRP A 51 -12.74 10.07 -3.66
CA TRP A 51 -12.53 8.87 -4.45
C TRP A 51 -13.87 8.27 -4.84
N LYS A 52 -14.03 7.95 -6.12
CA LYS A 52 -15.29 7.49 -6.72
C LYS A 52 -15.11 6.21 -7.54
N GLN A 53 -14.08 5.43 -7.20
CA GLN A 53 -13.81 4.18 -7.89
C GLN A 53 -14.98 3.21 -7.69
N LYS A 54 -15.42 2.63 -8.81
CA LYS A 54 -16.47 1.61 -8.87
C LYS A 54 -15.94 0.24 -8.47
N TYR A 55 -14.63 0.01 -8.58
CA TYR A 55 -14.02 -1.29 -8.31
C TYR A 55 -12.89 -1.18 -7.30
N LEU A 56 -12.95 -2.01 -6.26
CA LEU A 56 -11.82 -2.26 -5.35
C LEU A 56 -11.24 -3.64 -5.64
N VAL A 57 -9.97 -3.67 -6.06
CA VAL A 57 -9.27 -4.89 -6.46
C VAL A 57 -8.41 -5.37 -5.28
N ASP A 58 -8.88 -6.38 -4.55
CA ASP A 58 -8.19 -6.96 -3.41
C ASP A 58 -6.97 -7.78 -3.82
N VAL A 59 -5.80 -7.23 -3.56
CA VAL A 59 -4.51 -7.89 -3.87
C VAL A 59 -3.88 -8.55 -2.65
N LYS A 60 -4.53 -8.53 -1.46
CA LYS A 60 -3.89 -8.91 -0.19
C LYS A 60 -3.43 -10.37 -0.14
N ASN A 61 -4.19 -11.26 -0.77
CA ASN A 61 -3.97 -12.72 -0.70
C ASN A 61 -3.18 -13.26 -1.90
N LEU A 62 -2.69 -12.39 -2.77
CA LEU A 62 -1.83 -12.80 -3.88
C LEU A 62 -0.46 -13.23 -3.35
N ALA A 63 0.20 -14.13 -4.10
CA ALA A 63 1.49 -14.69 -3.72
C ALA A 63 2.52 -13.57 -3.39
N GLY A 64 3.24 -13.74 -2.27
CA GLY A 64 4.25 -12.79 -1.80
C GLY A 64 3.70 -11.53 -1.09
N MET A 65 2.40 -11.21 -1.22
CA MET A 65 1.87 -9.93 -0.72
C MET A 65 1.86 -9.82 0.81
N SER A 66 1.80 -10.93 1.54
CA SER A 66 1.75 -10.95 3.00
C SER A 66 3.04 -11.42 3.66
N GLN A 67 4.14 -11.52 2.93
CA GLN A 67 5.42 -12.06 3.42
C GLN A 67 6.37 -10.95 3.88
N ILE A 68 7.17 -11.26 4.90
CA ILE A 68 8.37 -10.50 5.27
C ILE A 68 9.51 -11.49 5.15
N SER A 69 10.59 -11.13 4.47
CA SER A 69 11.80 -11.93 4.39
C SER A 69 13.03 -11.05 4.44
N PHE A 70 14.09 -11.56 5.04
CA PHE A 70 15.39 -10.90 5.10
C PHE A 70 16.46 -11.87 4.59
N ASP A 71 17.34 -11.34 3.76
CA ASP A 71 18.55 -12.01 3.32
C ASP A 71 19.73 -11.04 3.49
N PRO A 72 20.87 -11.43 4.07
CA PRO A 72 21.99 -10.52 4.28
C PRO A 72 22.58 -9.93 2.99
N ALA A 73 22.45 -10.60 1.84
CA ALA A 73 22.95 -10.13 0.55
C ALA A 73 21.90 -9.32 -0.22
N ALA A 74 20.62 -9.69 -0.15
CA ALA A 74 19.53 -9.05 -0.89
C ALA A 74 18.76 -7.98 -0.09
N GLY A 75 18.87 -8.00 1.24
CA GLY A 75 18.19 -7.12 2.17
C GLY A 75 16.78 -7.58 2.57
N LEU A 76 16.03 -6.65 3.14
CA LEU A 76 14.65 -6.85 3.59
C LEU A 76 13.65 -6.69 2.44
N THR A 77 12.77 -7.67 2.29
CA THR A 77 11.61 -7.64 1.41
C THR A 77 10.32 -7.66 2.23
N ILE A 78 9.45 -6.69 1.99
CA ILE A 78 8.13 -6.58 2.65
C ILE A 78 7.05 -6.62 1.57
N GLY A 79 6.17 -7.60 1.66
CA GLY A 79 4.99 -7.71 0.80
C GLY A 79 4.01 -6.55 1.02
N ALA A 80 3.32 -6.13 -0.05
CA ALA A 80 2.48 -4.93 -0.01
C ALA A 80 1.30 -5.00 0.99
N ALA A 81 0.85 -6.20 1.34
CA ALA A 81 -0.22 -6.44 2.31
C ALA A 81 0.27 -6.63 3.75
N VAL A 82 1.57 -6.51 4.01
CA VAL A 82 2.10 -6.50 5.38
C VAL A 82 1.65 -5.22 6.09
N ASN A 83 0.93 -5.39 7.19
CA ASN A 83 0.44 -4.29 8.01
C ASN A 83 1.53 -3.70 8.92
N MET A 84 1.32 -2.47 9.38
CA MET A 84 2.32 -1.75 10.19
C MET A 84 2.66 -2.46 11.50
N ASN A 85 1.69 -3.12 12.16
CA ASN A 85 1.98 -3.87 13.38
C ASN A 85 2.89 -5.08 13.13
N ARG A 86 2.78 -5.73 11.96
CA ARG A 86 3.71 -6.81 11.57
C ARG A 86 5.10 -6.29 11.26
N VAL A 87 5.22 -5.09 10.68
CA VAL A 87 6.52 -4.43 10.48
C VAL A 87 7.16 -4.13 11.83
N VAL A 88 6.41 -3.51 12.74
CA VAL A 88 6.84 -3.18 14.11
C VAL A 88 7.29 -4.43 14.88
N ALA A 89 6.58 -5.55 14.74
CA ALA A 89 6.84 -6.77 15.51
C ALA A 89 7.89 -7.71 14.87
N SER A 90 8.39 -7.43 13.66
CA SER A 90 9.33 -8.33 12.97
C SER A 90 10.73 -8.22 13.59
N PRO A 91 11.31 -9.33 14.10
CA PRO A 91 12.67 -9.32 14.63
C PRO A 91 13.68 -8.79 13.62
N GLU A 92 13.57 -9.22 12.36
CA GLU A 92 14.48 -8.81 11.29
C GLU A 92 14.41 -7.29 11.02
N VAL A 93 13.21 -6.70 11.10
CA VAL A 93 13.06 -5.25 10.97
C VAL A 93 13.67 -4.54 12.18
N ASN A 94 13.45 -5.04 13.39
CA ASN A 94 14.01 -4.41 14.60
C ASN A 94 15.54 -4.50 14.64
N ASP A 95 16.12 -5.63 14.25
CA ASP A 95 17.55 -5.88 14.33
C ASP A 95 18.33 -5.15 13.23
N TYR A 96 17.82 -5.15 12.00
CA TYR A 96 18.56 -4.65 10.83
C TYR A 96 18.03 -3.33 10.25
N TYR A 97 16.78 -2.96 10.55
CA TYR A 97 16.11 -1.76 10.01
C TYR A 97 15.35 -0.98 11.10
N PRO A 98 15.96 -0.68 12.26
CA PRO A 98 15.25 -0.12 13.42
C PRO A 98 14.53 1.19 13.13
N VAL A 99 15.10 2.05 12.27
CA VAL A 99 14.46 3.31 11.85
C VAL A 99 13.11 3.09 11.13
N LEU A 100 12.94 1.96 10.45
CA LEU A 100 11.67 1.59 9.84
C LEU A 100 10.67 1.12 10.91
N ALA A 101 11.12 0.32 11.88
CA ALA A 101 10.27 -0.12 13.00
C ALA A 101 9.76 1.09 13.80
N GLU A 102 10.65 2.02 14.15
CA GLU A 102 10.31 3.26 14.87
C GLU A 102 9.29 4.10 14.09
N ALA A 103 9.53 4.35 12.80
CA ALA A 103 8.61 5.10 11.95
C ALA A 103 7.25 4.39 11.80
N ALA A 104 7.23 3.07 11.66
CA ALA A 104 5.98 2.31 11.62
C ALA A 104 5.21 2.38 12.95
N HIS A 105 5.93 2.54 14.07
CA HIS A 105 5.34 2.67 15.41
C HIS A 105 4.60 3.99 15.63
N THR A 106 4.99 5.08 14.92
CA THR A 106 4.32 6.39 15.00
C THR A 106 3.03 6.45 14.21
N VAL A 107 2.82 5.52 13.27
CA VAL A 107 1.62 5.49 12.42
C VAL A 107 0.39 5.23 13.28
N ALA A 108 -0.46 6.23 13.44
CA ALA A 108 -1.80 6.12 13.98
C ALA A 108 -1.92 5.33 15.30
N SER A 109 -3.10 4.80 15.60
CA SER A 109 -3.33 3.91 16.74
C SER A 109 -2.97 2.46 16.40
N TYR A 110 -2.77 1.62 17.42
CA TYR A 110 -2.53 0.19 17.26
C TYR A 110 -3.60 -0.49 16.39
N GLN A 111 -4.88 -0.14 16.59
CA GLN A 111 -6.00 -0.69 15.83
C GLN A 111 -5.90 -0.33 14.33
N LEU A 112 -5.58 0.92 14.01
CA LEU A 112 -5.39 1.33 12.62
C LEU A 112 -4.18 0.63 11.99
N ARG A 113 -3.10 0.41 12.74
CA ARG A 113 -1.92 -0.33 12.25
C ARG A 113 -2.17 -1.81 11.96
N THR A 114 -3.22 -2.43 12.50
CA THR A 114 -3.62 -3.79 12.08
C THR A 114 -4.14 -3.84 10.64
N ARG A 115 -4.54 -2.69 10.09
CA ARG A 115 -5.10 -2.53 8.75
C ARG A 115 -4.16 -1.77 7.82
N ALA A 116 -3.58 -0.67 8.27
CA ALA A 116 -2.64 0.14 7.50
C ALA A 116 -1.44 -0.72 7.08
N THR A 117 -1.05 -0.61 5.81
CA THR A 117 0.06 -1.36 5.22
C THR A 117 1.19 -0.42 4.87
N LEU A 118 2.43 -0.93 4.89
CA LEU A 118 3.60 -0.13 4.51
C LEU A 118 3.47 0.40 3.08
N ALA A 119 3.13 -0.48 2.13
CA ALA A 119 2.90 -0.09 0.75
C ALA A 119 1.70 0.86 0.60
N GLY A 120 0.62 0.66 1.35
CA GLY A 120 -0.51 1.59 1.36
C GLY A 120 -0.12 3.00 1.81
N ASN A 121 0.73 3.13 2.84
CA ASN A 121 1.24 4.43 3.31
C ASN A 121 2.11 5.11 2.23
N ILE A 122 3.01 4.35 1.60
CA ILE A 122 3.86 4.83 0.50
C ILE A 122 3.03 5.29 -0.72
N CYS A 123 2.08 4.47 -1.15
CA CYS A 123 1.26 4.76 -2.34
C CYS A 123 0.24 5.87 -2.11
N ASN A 124 -0.28 6.02 -0.88
CA ASN A 124 -1.13 7.17 -0.50
C ASN A 124 -0.36 8.49 -0.62
N ALA A 125 0.96 8.46 -0.44
CA ALA A 125 1.88 9.55 -0.74
C ALA A 125 1.54 10.87 -0.05
N SER A 126 0.92 10.78 1.14
CA SER A 126 0.69 11.97 1.96
C SER A 126 2.04 12.57 2.35
N PRO A 127 2.24 13.89 2.25
CA PRO A 127 3.42 14.55 2.81
C PRO A 127 3.62 14.26 4.30
N ALA A 128 2.55 13.89 5.01
CA ALA A 128 2.57 13.49 6.41
C ALA A 128 2.75 11.97 6.62
N GLY A 129 3.13 11.20 5.60
CA GLY A 129 3.30 9.75 5.71
C GLY A 129 4.56 9.38 6.51
N ASP A 130 4.37 8.78 7.69
CA ASP A 130 5.44 8.52 8.65
C ASP A 130 6.58 7.64 8.11
N THR A 131 6.23 6.61 7.34
CA THR A 131 7.22 5.59 6.88
C THR A 131 7.93 5.96 5.58
N ILE A 132 7.51 7.04 4.91
CA ILE A 132 8.09 7.47 3.64
C ILE A 132 9.55 7.90 3.86
N GLY A 133 9.80 8.68 4.92
CA GLY A 133 11.14 9.19 5.25
C GLY A 133 12.14 8.08 5.56
N SER A 134 11.76 7.13 6.42
CA SER A 134 12.61 5.99 6.76
C SER A 134 12.90 5.11 5.54
N CYS A 135 11.90 4.84 4.70
CA CYS A 135 12.10 4.09 3.46
C CYS A 135 13.03 4.81 2.47
N LEU A 136 12.98 6.14 2.39
CA LEU A 136 13.89 6.92 1.54
C LEU A 136 15.34 6.85 2.04
N VAL A 137 15.56 7.03 3.34
CA VAL A 137 16.90 6.91 3.95
C VAL A 137 17.50 5.52 3.73
N LEU A 138 16.65 4.49 3.79
CA LEU A 138 17.04 3.10 3.54
C LEU A 138 17.18 2.75 2.04
N ASN A 139 17.07 3.73 1.13
CA ASN A 139 17.12 3.52 -0.33
C ASN A 139 16.15 2.44 -0.83
N ALA A 140 14.94 2.40 -0.27
CA ALA A 140 13.93 1.42 -0.63
C ALA A 140 13.58 1.47 -2.13
N SER A 141 13.24 0.31 -2.68
CA SER A 141 12.76 0.16 -4.05
C SER A 141 11.46 -0.62 -4.07
N LEU A 142 10.55 -0.25 -4.96
CA LEU A 142 9.27 -0.90 -5.17
C LEU A 142 9.39 -1.93 -6.30
N GLN A 143 8.80 -3.11 -6.12
CA GLN A 143 8.49 -4.01 -7.22
C GLN A 143 7.05 -3.75 -7.68
N VAL A 144 6.91 -3.17 -8.88
CA VAL A 144 5.61 -2.78 -9.43
C VAL A 144 5.20 -3.77 -10.51
N HIS A 145 4.06 -4.41 -10.31
CA HIS A 145 3.46 -5.34 -11.27
C HIS A 145 2.51 -4.58 -12.20
N GLY A 146 2.75 -4.65 -13.50
CA GLY A 146 1.90 -4.10 -14.55
C GLY A 146 1.60 -5.11 -15.65
N VAL A 147 0.85 -4.68 -16.66
CA VAL A 147 0.51 -5.51 -17.83
C VAL A 147 1.73 -5.90 -18.67
N GLU A 148 2.80 -5.10 -18.62
CA GLU A 148 4.08 -5.36 -19.29
C GLU A 148 5.06 -6.18 -18.43
N GLY A 149 4.61 -6.66 -17.27
CA GLY A 149 5.42 -7.42 -16.32
C GLY A 149 5.86 -6.63 -15.10
N ILE A 150 6.96 -7.07 -14.49
CA ILE A 150 7.47 -6.54 -13.21
C ILE A 150 8.57 -5.54 -13.52
N ARG A 151 8.48 -4.35 -12.93
CA ARG A 151 9.59 -3.39 -12.90
C ARG A 151 10.02 -3.10 -11.46
N ARG A 152 11.30 -2.85 -11.28
CA ARG A 152 11.86 -2.34 -10.02
C ARG A 152 12.07 -0.84 -10.15
N GLU A 153 11.53 -0.08 -9.20
CA GLU A 153 11.55 1.38 -9.24
C GLU A 153 12.05 1.92 -7.88
N PRO A 154 13.12 2.75 -7.83
CA PRO A 154 13.54 3.40 -6.60
C PRO A 154 12.44 4.26 -6.02
N LEU A 155 12.27 4.26 -4.70
CA LEU A 155 11.24 5.04 -4.03
C LEU A 155 11.40 6.54 -4.29
N SER A 156 12.64 7.04 -4.32
CA SER A 156 12.95 8.44 -4.64
C SER A 156 12.38 8.88 -5.99
N THR A 157 12.50 8.03 -7.01
CA THR A 157 11.93 8.28 -8.35
C THR A 157 10.42 8.17 -8.33
N PHE A 158 9.87 7.11 -7.72
CA PHE A 158 8.42 6.89 -7.62
C PHE A 158 7.69 8.07 -6.96
N LEU A 159 8.32 8.70 -5.96
CA LEU A 159 7.73 9.83 -5.26
C LEU A 159 7.78 11.15 -6.06
N SER A 160 8.74 11.29 -6.98
CA SER A 160 8.96 12.52 -7.75
C SER A 160 7.96 12.74 -8.90
N VAL A 161 7.26 11.69 -9.33
CA VAL A 161 6.25 11.78 -10.39
C VAL A 161 4.96 12.42 -9.84
N PRO A 162 4.41 13.49 -10.48
CA PRO A 162 3.16 14.11 -10.06
C PRO A 162 2.01 13.10 -10.04
N ALA A 163 1.05 13.31 -9.13
CA ALA A 163 0.03 12.39 -8.60
C ALA A 163 -0.91 11.62 -9.56
N LYS A 164 -0.41 11.00 -10.64
CA LYS A 164 -1.05 9.84 -11.28
C LYS A 164 -0.51 8.57 -10.61
N ARG A 165 -0.97 8.29 -9.40
CA ARG A 165 -0.64 7.05 -8.69
C ARG A 165 -1.85 6.13 -8.71
N TYR A 166 -1.59 4.90 -9.16
CA TYR A 166 -2.54 3.83 -9.48
C TYR A 166 -3.63 3.62 -8.41
#